data_AF-A0A831UTJ9-F1
#
_entry.id   AF-A0A831UTJ9-F1
#
_cell.length_a   1.000
_cell.length_b   1.000
_cell.length_c   1.000
_cell.angle_alpha   90.00
_cell.angle_beta   90.00
_cell.angle_gamma   90.00
#
_symmetry.space_group_name_H-M   'P 1'
#
loop_
_entity.id
_entity.type
_entity.pdbx_description
1 polymer ?
#
loop_
_entity_poly.entity_id
_entity_poly.type
_entity_poly.pdbx_seq_one_letter_code
_entity_poly.pdbx_strand_id
1 'polypeptide(L)'
;MRSRKATVAFVHPSEEAFARLLDYYKIRWEYEPRTFVLQTDENGNPKESFTPDFYLPDYDLYIELTVRRANINRRKRRKIAMLRALYPNIQIRLMSARDFERLMLKYGLERPKVGNDSGR
;
A
#
# COMPACT_ATOMS: atom_id res chain seq x y z
N MET A 1 -19.85 7.58 -5.20
CA MET A 1 -19.98 7.52 -3.72
C MET A 1 -18.66 7.97 -3.12
N ARG A 2 -18.62 9.14 -2.46
CA ARG A 2 -17.40 9.66 -1.83
C ARG A 2 -17.10 8.82 -0.60
N SER A 3 -16.07 7.97 -0.65
CA SER A 3 -15.57 7.33 0.58
C SER A 3 -15.18 8.43 1.55
N ARG A 4 -15.60 8.29 2.81
CA ARG A 4 -15.47 9.32 3.85
C ARG A 4 -14.00 9.77 3.91
N LYS A 5 -13.73 11.00 3.46
CA LYS A 5 -12.52 11.77 3.85
C LYS A 5 -12.60 12.08 5.36
N ALA A 6 -12.68 11.06 6.21
CA ALA A 6 -12.11 11.19 7.54
C ALA A 6 -10.63 11.48 7.29
N THR A 7 -10.08 12.49 7.95
CA THR A 7 -8.72 12.97 7.76
C THR A 7 -7.75 11.81 8.07
N VAL A 8 -7.38 11.03 7.05
CA VAL A 8 -6.42 9.93 7.21
C VAL A 8 -5.09 10.55 7.60
N ALA A 9 -4.63 10.25 8.80
CA ALA A 9 -3.31 10.63 9.27
C ALA A 9 -2.32 9.55 8.82
N PHE A 10 -1.67 9.80 7.68
CA PHE A 10 -0.63 8.91 7.16
C PHE A 10 0.59 8.92 8.08
N VAL A 11 1.17 7.74 8.33
CA VAL A 11 2.35 7.59 9.17
C VAL A 11 3.61 8.06 8.44
N HIS A 12 3.63 7.93 7.11
CA HIS A 12 4.76 8.29 6.27
C HIS A 12 4.35 9.13 5.04
N PRO A 13 5.18 10.12 4.62
CA PRO A 13 4.89 10.92 3.43
C PRO A 13 4.72 10.11 2.14
N SER A 14 5.34 8.94 2.04
CA SER A 14 5.17 8.03 0.90
C SER A 14 3.76 7.43 0.81
N GLU A 15 3.09 7.22 1.93
CA GLU A 15 1.71 6.71 1.96
C GLU A 15 0.73 7.78 1.48
N GLU A 16 0.90 9.02 1.96
CA GLU A 16 0.09 10.15 1.50
C GLU A 16 0.25 10.39 -0.01
N ALA A 17 1.50 10.37 -0.50
CA ALA A 17 1.77 10.53 -1.93
C ALA A 17 1.12 9.41 -2.76
N PHE A 18 1.14 8.17 -2.25
CA PHE A 18 0.51 7.03 -2.91
C PHE A 18 -1.02 7.13 -2.91
N ALA A 19 -1.62 7.54 -1.78
CA ALA A 19 -3.06 7.79 -1.68
C ALA A 19 -3.53 8.87 -2.66
N ARG A 20 -2.80 9.99 -2.76
CA ARG A 20 -3.07 11.06 -3.73
C ARG A 20 -2.99 10.55 -5.17
N LEU A 21 -2.07 9.63 -5.46
CA LEU A 21 -1.92 9.04 -6.78
C LEU A 21 -3.09 8.10 -7.11
N LEU A 22 -3.54 7.29 -6.17
CA LEU A 22 -4.74 6.46 -6.31
C LEU A 22 -5.99 7.32 -6.52
N ASP A 23 -6.15 8.41 -5.75
CA ASP A 23 -7.23 9.38 -5.91
C ASP A 23 -7.24 10.03 -7.30
N TYR A 24 -6.06 10.42 -7.80
CA TYR A 24 -5.90 11.01 -9.13
C TYR A 24 -6.42 10.06 -10.22
N TYR A 25 -6.06 8.77 -10.12
CA TYR A 25 -6.53 7.73 -11.04
C TYR A 25 -7.91 7.17 -10.69
N LYS A 26 -8.60 7.74 -9.70
CA LYS A 26 -9.93 7.35 -9.23
C LYS A 26 -10.04 5.88 -8.82
N ILE A 27 -8.94 5.30 -8.35
CA ILE A 27 -8.91 3.95 -7.80
C ILE A 27 -9.45 4.00 -6.37
N ARG A 28 -10.42 3.14 -6.03
CA ARG A 28 -10.88 3.04 -4.64
C ARG A 28 -9.80 2.41 -3.77
N TRP A 29 -9.62 2.97 -2.58
CA TRP A 29 -8.63 2.47 -1.63
C TRP A 29 -9.09 2.63 -0.18
N GLU A 30 -8.51 1.79 0.69
CA GLU A 30 -8.63 1.82 2.14
C GLU A 30 -7.22 1.82 2.72
N TYR A 31 -6.97 2.63 3.76
CA TYR A 31 -5.66 2.72 4.44
C TYR A 31 -5.68 1.87 5.71
N GLU A 32 -4.60 1.09 5.92
CA GLU A 32 -4.48 0.12 7.03
C GLU A 32 -5.76 -0.71 7.28
N PRO A 33 -6.35 -1.32 6.23
CA PRO A 33 -7.72 -1.86 6.22
C PRO A 33 -7.91 -3.03 7.18
N ARG A 34 -6.85 -3.81 7.42
CA ARG A 34 -6.92 -5.05 8.20
C ARG A 34 -5.56 -5.47 8.71
N THR A 35 -5.53 -5.86 9.98
CA THR A 35 -4.40 -6.53 10.61
C THR A 35 -4.54 -8.04 10.52
N PHE A 36 -3.49 -8.71 10.06
CA PHE A 36 -3.38 -10.17 10.00
C PHE A 36 -2.43 -10.66 11.09
N VAL A 37 -2.87 -11.65 11.88
CA VAL A 37 -2.00 -12.35 12.83
C VAL A 37 -1.18 -13.38 12.05
N LEU A 38 0.14 -13.28 12.14
CA LEU A 38 1.10 -14.16 11.46
C LEU A 38 1.73 -15.20 12.40
N GLN A 39 1.76 -14.92 13.70
CA GLN A 39 2.24 -15.86 14.71
C GLN A 39 1.55 -15.57 16.04
N THR A 40 1.20 -16.63 16.78
CA THR A 40 0.70 -16.56 18.15
C THR A 40 1.70 -17.17 19.13
N ASP A 41 1.60 -16.79 20.40
CA ASP A 41 2.26 -17.49 21.51
C ASP A 41 1.48 -18.73 21.96
N GLU A 42 1.97 -19.42 22.99
CA GLU A 42 1.36 -20.64 23.57
C GLU A 42 -0.01 -20.38 24.20
N ASN A 43 -0.30 -19.13 24.56
CA ASN A 43 -1.58 -18.71 25.13
C ASN A 43 -2.56 -18.19 24.05
N GLY A 44 -2.17 -18.24 22.78
CA GLY A 44 -2.97 -17.76 21.65
C GLY A 44 -2.89 -16.25 21.40
N ASN A 45 -2.02 -15.50 22.10
CA ASN A 45 -1.88 -14.07 21.88
C ASN A 45 -1.07 -13.76 20.62
N PRO A 46 -1.43 -12.73 19.82
CA PRO A 46 -0.64 -12.32 18.66
C PRO A 46 0.79 -11.91 19.04
N LYS A 47 1.78 -12.68 18.58
CA LYS A 47 3.22 -12.40 18.74
C LYS A 47 3.77 -11.61 17.55
N GLU A 48 3.25 -11.89 16.36
CA GLU A 48 3.59 -11.13 15.16
C GLU A 48 2.36 -10.89 14.31
N SER A 49 2.15 -9.63 13.95
CA SER A 49 1.07 -9.20 13.07
C SER A 49 1.60 -8.39 11.89
N PHE A 50 0.76 -8.28 10.88
CA PHE A 50 1.04 -7.53 9.67
C PHE A 50 -0.21 -6.82 9.18
N THR A 51 -0.08 -5.52 8.96
CA THR A 51 -1.16 -4.65 8.48
C THR A 51 -0.65 -4.04 7.18
N PRO A 52 -1.21 -4.43 6.02
CA PRO A 52 -0.82 -3.84 4.75
C PRO A 52 -1.16 -2.35 4.75
N ASP A 53 -0.31 -1.54 4.11
CA ASP A 53 -0.51 -0.09 4.04
C ASP A 53 -1.83 0.29 3.34
N PHE A 54 -2.22 -0.43 2.28
CA PHE A 54 -3.46 -0.18 1.53
C PHE A 54 -4.19 -1.46 1.10
N TYR A 55 -5.50 -1.34 0.86
CA TYR A 55 -6.31 -2.30 0.10
C TYR A 55 -7.05 -1.59 -1.03
N LEU A 56 -7.12 -2.24 -2.19
CA LEU A 56 -7.81 -1.76 -3.39
C LEU A 56 -9.02 -2.67 -3.65
N PRO A 57 -10.23 -2.29 -3.19
CA PRO A 57 -11.41 -3.18 -3.23
C PRO A 57 -11.83 -3.61 -4.64
N ASP A 58 -11.58 -2.76 -5.65
CA ASP A 58 -11.91 -3.07 -7.05
C ASP A 58 -11.08 -4.23 -7.62
N TYR A 59 -9.95 -4.56 -6.99
CA TYR A 59 -8.98 -5.54 -7.47
C TYR A 59 -8.75 -6.68 -6.45
N ASP A 60 -9.43 -6.65 -5.31
CA ASP A 60 -9.17 -7.52 -4.16
C ASP A 60 -7.68 -7.65 -3.81
N LEU A 61 -6.98 -6.50 -3.78
CA LEU A 61 -5.53 -6.44 -3.71
C LEU A 61 -5.04 -5.59 -2.55
N TYR A 62 -4.22 -6.19 -1.70
CA TYR A 62 -3.46 -5.48 -0.68
C TYR A 62 -2.13 -4.96 -1.25
N ILE A 63 -1.76 -3.74 -0.87
CA ILE A 63 -0.49 -3.11 -1.25
C ILE A 63 0.31 -2.82 0.02
N GLU A 64 1.58 -3.20 -0.01
CA GLU A 64 2.58 -2.82 0.97
C GLU A 64 3.61 -1.92 0.28
N LEU A 65 3.80 -0.70 0.80
CA LEU A 65 4.78 0.23 0.27
C LEU A 65 6.20 -0.17 0.69
N THR A 66 7.13 -0.06 -0.25
CA THR A 66 8.56 -0.27 0.01
C THR A 66 9.37 0.99 -0.24
N VAL A 67 10.34 1.22 0.64
CA VAL A 67 11.38 2.24 0.49
C VAL A 67 12.68 1.61 -0.03
N ARG A 68 13.60 2.42 -0.54
CA ARG A 68 14.94 1.98 -1.00
C ARG A 68 15.90 1.64 0.16
N ARG A 69 15.47 0.84 1.14
CA ARG A 69 16.31 0.37 2.25
C ARG A 69 16.23 -1.15 2.36
N ALA A 70 17.30 -1.83 1.93
CA ALA A 70 17.33 -3.29 1.78
C ALA A 70 16.97 -4.06 3.07
N ASN A 71 17.45 -3.62 4.24
CA ASN A 71 17.17 -4.26 5.52
C ASN A 71 15.67 -4.22 5.90
N ILE A 72 15.00 -3.10 5.67
CA ILE A 72 13.56 -2.95 5.90
C ILE A 72 12.79 -3.89 4.96
N ASN A 73 13.21 -3.96 3.71
CA ASN A 73 12.56 -4.79 2.70
C ASN A 73 12.67 -6.28 3.00
N ARG A 74 13.76 -6.76 3.62
CA ARG A 74 13.90 -8.16 4.04
C ARG A 74 12.83 -8.52 5.07
N ARG A 75 12.62 -7.67 6.08
CA ARG A 75 11.60 -7.91 7.12
C ARG A 75 10.18 -7.90 6.52
N LYS A 76 9.86 -6.92 5.67
CA LYS A 76 8.57 -6.86 4.96
C LYS A 76 8.33 -8.11 4.09
N ARG A 77 9.34 -8.55 3.33
CA ARG A 77 9.25 -9.77 2.51
C ARG A 77 9.01 -11.04 3.34
N ARG A 78 9.66 -11.18 4.50
CA ARG A 78 9.41 -12.32 5.40
C ARG A 78 7.96 -12.33 5.89
N LYS A 79 7.43 -11.20 6.34
CA LYS A 79 6.03 -11.09 6.79
C LYS A 79 5.04 -11.40 5.66
N ILE A 80 5.29 -10.90 4.44
CA ILE A 80 4.46 -11.20 3.27
C ILE A 80 4.51 -12.69 2.92
N ALA A 81 5.67 -13.34 3.02
CA ALA A 81 5.78 -14.78 2.78
C ALA A 81 4.96 -15.58 3.81
N MET A 82 5.02 -15.21 5.09
CA MET A 82 4.19 -15.81 6.13
C MET A 82 2.70 -15.56 5.91
N LEU A 83 2.32 -14.33 5.53
CA LEU A 83 0.93 -14.00 5.21
C LEU A 83 0.41 -14.92 4.10
N ARG A 84 1.16 -15.09 3.01
CA ARG A 84 0.77 -15.96 1.89
C ARG A 84 0.68 -17.43 2.28
N ALA A 85 1.50 -17.89 3.22
CA ALA A 85 1.43 -19.25 3.73
C ALA A 85 0.17 -19.48 4.58
N LEU A 86 -0.21 -18.52 5.42
CA LEU A 86 -1.35 -18.62 6.33
C LEU A 86 -2.69 -18.25 5.68
N TYR A 87 -2.66 -17.32 4.73
CA TYR A 87 -3.84 -16.76 4.05
C TYR A 87 -3.62 -16.81 2.52
N PRO A 88 -3.67 -18.01 1.90
CA PRO A 88 -3.30 -18.20 0.49
C PRO A 88 -4.21 -17.45 -0.50
N ASN A 89 -5.44 -17.14 -0.08
CA ASN A 89 -6.41 -16.41 -0.90
C ASN A 89 -6.15 -14.89 -0.92
N ILE A 90 -5.27 -14.38 -0.06
CA ILE A 90 -4.99 -12.95 0.03
C ILE A 90 -4.00 -12.54 -1.05
N GLN A 91 -4.42 -11.65 -1.94
CA GLN A 91 -3.52 -11.04 -2.91
C GLN A 91 -2.79 -9.87 -2.27
N ILE A 92 -1.47 -9.94 -2.24
CA ILE A 92 -0.64 -8.85 -1.72
C ILE A 92 0.56 -8.56 -2.62
N ARG A 93 0.87 -7.28 -2.81
CA ARG A 93 2.04 -6.83 -3.58
C ARG A 93 2.88 -5.80 -2.83
N LEU A 94 4.19 -6.03 -2.82
CA LEU A 94 5.17 -5.06 -2.37
C LEU A 94 5.45 -4.08 -3.52
N MET A 95 5.30 -2.78 -3.29
CA MET A 95 5.38 -1.77 -4.35
C MET A 95 6.09 -0.49 -3.90
N SER A 96 7.05 0.01 -4.66
CA SER A 96 7.54 1.38 -4.43
C SER A 96 6.66 2.38 -5.16
N ALA A 97 6.63 3.64 -4.72
CA ALA A 97 5.93 4.70 -5.45
C ALA A 97 6.35 4.77 -6.93
N ARG A 98 7.64 4.55 -7.22
CA ARG A 98 8.17 4.51 -8.59
C ARG A 98 7.70 3.30 -9.40
N ASP A 99 7.41 2.18 -8.76
CA ASP A 99 6.90 0.99 -9.46
C ASP A 99 5.44 1.20 -9.84
N PHE A 100 4.67 1.88 -8.99
CA PHE A 100 3.30 2.28 -9.31
C PHE A 100 3.28 3.31 -10.44
N GLU A 101 4.06 4.38 -10.36
CA GLU A 101 4.17 5.34 -11.47
C GLU A 101 4.51 4.66 -12.80
N ARG A 102 5.45 3.71 -12.78
CA ARG A 102 5.82 2.94 -13.98
C ARG A 102 4.67 2.05 -14.49
N LEU A 103 3.88 1.46 -13.59
CA LEU A 103 2.70 0.69 -13.95
C LEU A 103 1.69 1.56 -14.68
N MET A 104 1.40 2.75 -14.14
CA MET A 104 0.42 3.67 -14.72
C MET A 104 0.87 4.18 -16.10
N LEU A 105 2.16 4.56 -16.23
CA LEU A 105 2.75 4.93 -17.52
C LEU A 105 2.59 3.81 -18.56
N LYS A 106 2.82 2.55 -18.17
CA LYS A 106 2.69 1.40 -19.07
C LYS A 106 1.26 1.21 -19.59
N TYR A 107 0.25 1.59 -18.81
CA TYR A 107 -1.17 1.47 -19.17
C TYR A 107 -1.77 2.77 -19.74
N GLY A 108 -0.94 3.72 -20.19
CA GLY A 108 -1.39 4.93 -20.88
C GLY A 108 -2.00 5.99 -19.96
N LEU A 109 -1.78 5.89 -18.65
CA LEU A 109 -2.21 6.88 -17.69
C LEU A 109 -1.11 7.93 -17.54
N GLU A 110 -1.36 9.15 -18.04
CA GLU A 110 -0.35 10.21 -18.14
C GLU A 110 0.21 10.61 -16.77
N ARG A 111 1.52 10.84 -16.71
CA ARG A 111 2.15 11.50 -15.57
C ARG A 111 1.57 12.91 -15.43
N PRO A 112 1.30 13.39 -14.21
CA PRO A 112 0.94 14.79 -14.03
C PRO A 112 2.09 15.65 -14.57
N LYS A 113 1.76 16.60 -15.46
CA LYS A 113 2.65 17.72 -15.71
C LYS A 113 2.77 18.46 -14.38
N VAL A 114 3.93 18.36 -13.73
CA VAL A 114 4.25 19.26 -12.62
C VAL A 114 4.15 20.67 -13.21
N GLY A 115 3.11 21.40 -12.84
CA GLY A 115 2.91 22.76 -13.30
C GLY A 115 4.10 23.58 -12.87
N ASN A 116 4.93 23.98 -13.83
CA ASN A 116 5.80 25.13 -13.64
C ASN A 116 4.88 26.34 -13.54
N ASP A 117 4.55 26.72 -12.31
CA ASP A 117 3.94 28.02 -12.05
C ASP A 117 5.07 29.06 -12.14
N SER A 118 5.54 29.31 -13.36
CA SER A 118 6.27 30.52 -13.69
C SER A 118 5.22 31.59 -14.02
N GLY A 119 4.63 32.13 -12.96
CA GLY A 119 3.81 33.34 -13.03
C GLY A 119 4.61 34.45 -13.70
N ARG A 120 4.07 34.97 -14.79
CA ARG A 120 4.38 36.30 -15.31
C ARG A 120 3.78 37.36 -14.41
#